data_AF-F0XVP1-F1
#
_entry.id   AF-F0XVP1-F1
#
_cell.length_a   1.000
_cell.length_b   1.000
_cell.length_c   1.000
_cell.angle_alpha   90.00
_cell.angle_beta   90.00
_cell.angle_gamma   90.00
#
_symmetry.space_group_name_H-M   'P 1'
#
loop_
_entity.id
_entity.type
_entity.pdbx_description
1 polymer ?
#
loop_
_entity_poly.entity_id
_entity_poly.type
_entity_poly.pdbx_seq_one_letter_code
_entity_poly.pdbx_strand_id
1 'polypeptide(L)'
;MDAICGPEATQQDVYALFKPIVASTCKGRNGCVFAYGQTGSGKTHTVVGGDDFRSRGLVPRAIGQVFREAAKRRRKGGDVAVSCTFAQVYDDALYDLLDEGNESDDVGEWTKASVLEGDDGSLTFEGLAEYGADEEEDALRLLWVGTARRVLGQTKANDASSRSHAVFTIYVVDAQRKTRAKLHLVDLAGSERFGARRDGGASAESRNINLSLHYLEQVVRALRDGADEPRHVPYRNCVLTSMLRDSLGGNQGRKRERNSQLQRLRSRPFPTRFG
;
A
#
# COMPACT_ATOMS: atom_id res chain seq x y z
N MET A 1 -21.80 -6.80 3.00
CA MET A 1 -20.87 -6.58 4.12
C MET A 1 -20.68 -7.92 4.79
N ASP A 2 -19.45 -8.38 4.93
CA ASP A 2 -19.18 -9.73 5.44
C ASP A 2 -18.99 -9.76 6.97
N ALA A 3 -18.74 -8.61 7.61
CA ALA A 3 -18.68 -8.44 9.07
C ALA A 3 -18.85 -6.97 9.49
N ILE A 4 -19.30 -6.73 10.74
CA ILE A 4 -19.39 -5.40 11.38
C ILE A 4 -18.60 -5.45 12.70
N CYS A 5 -17.68 -4.51 12.89
CA CYS A 5 -16.95 -4.31 14.15
C CYS A 5 -17.61 -3.18 14.94
N GLY A 6 -18.05 -3.47 16.17
CA GLY A 6 -18.60 -2.46 17.07
C GLY A 6 -17.52 -1.53 17.65
N PRO A 7 -17.90 -0.47 18.39
CA PRO A 7 -16.96 0.50 18.97
C PRO A 7 -15.98 -0.12 19.97
N GLU A 8 -16.36 -1.23 20.61
CA GLU A 8 -15.50 -1.99 21.55
C GLU A 8 -14.56 -2.98 20.84
N ALA A 9 -14.65 -3.11 19.51
CA ALA A 9 -13.80 -4.03 18.77
C ALA A 9 -12.35 -3.56 18.82
N THR A 10 -11.46 -4.47 19.18
CA THR A 10 -10.02 -4.17 19.24
C THR A 10 -9.40 -4.25 17.85
N GLN A 11 -8.19 -3.72 17.71
CA GLN A 11 -7.37 -3.90 16.50
C GLN A 11 -7.13 -5.38 16.15
N GLN A 12 -7.09 -6.24 17.16
CA GLN A 12 -6.93 -7.67 16.97
C GLN A 12 -8.18 -8.29 16.35
N ASP A 13 -9.37 -7.85 16.76
CA ASP A 13 -10.65 -8.34 16.23
C ASP A 13 -10.83 -7.90 14.78
N VAL A 14 -10.54 -6.63 14.50
CA VAL A 14 -10.54 -6.10 13.13
C VAL A 14 -9.55 -6.90 12.27
N TYR A 15 -8.31 -7.09 12.74
CA TYR A 15 -7.31 -7.85 12.00
C TYR A 15 -7.70 -9.31 11.73
N ALA A 16 -8.45 -9.96 12.63
CA ALA A 16 -8.90 -11.33 12.44
C ALA A 16 -9.70 -11.53 11.14
N LEU A 17 -10.45 -10.52 10.71
CA LEU A 17 -11.20 -10.52 9.46
C LEU A 17 -10.28 -10.51 8.22
N PHE A 18 -9.11 -9.88 8.31
CA PHE A 18 -8.17 -9.72 7.20
C PHE A 18 -7.08 -10.80 7.16
N LYS A 19 -6.89 -11.57 8.24
CA LYS A 19 -5.94 -12.70 8.30
C LYS A 19 -5.99 -13.64 7.09
N PRO A 20 -7.17 -14.02 6.53
CA PRO A 20 -7.24 -14.89 5.36
C PRO A 20 -6.60 -14.29 4.11
N ILE A 21 -6.70 -12.97 3.92
CA ILE A 21 -6.09 -12.25 2.78
C ILE A 21 -4.57 -12.35 2.90
N VAL A 22 -4.01 -12.03 4.08
CA VAL A 22 -2.56 -12.14 4.34
C VAL A 22 -2.08 -13.58 4.13
N ALA A 23 -2.83 -14.57 4.61
CA ALA A 23 -2.50 -15.98 4.41
C ALA A 23 -2.55 -16.40 2.92
N SER A 24 -3.48 -15.83 2.15
CA SER A 24 -3.56 -16.03 0.69
C SER A 24 -2.36 -15.38 -0.02
N THR A 25 -1.92 -14.20 0.41
CA THR A 25 -0.70 -13.56 -0.10
C THR A 25 0.53 -14.38 0.15
N CYS A 26 0.70 -14.89 1.37
CA CYS A 26 1.77 -15.82 1.65
C CYS A 26 1.73 -17.02 0.69
N LYS A 27 0.56 -17.49 0.23
CA LYS A 27 0.44 -18.61 -0.73
C LYS A 27 0.67 -18.21 -2.20
N GLY A 28 1.13 -16.99 -2.49
CA GLY A 28 1.45 -16.55 -3.84
C GLY A 28 0.26 -15.94 -4.60
N ARG A 29 -0.69 -15.31 -3.90
CA ARG A 29 -1.80 -14.57 -4.52
C ARG A 29 -1.75 -13.09 -4.16
N ASN A 30 -2.03 -12.19 -5.09
CA ASN A 30 -2.09 -10.78 -4.72
C ASN A 30 -3.25 -10.53 -3.73
N GLY A 31 -3.03 -9.60 -2.81
CA GLY A 31 -3.99 -9.19 -1.80
C GLY A 31 -4.04 -7.67 -1.73
N CYS A 32 -5.21 -7.13 -1.42
CA CYS A 32 -5.41 -5.71 -1.23
C CYS A 32 -6.40 -5.48 -0.09
N VAL A 33 -6.08 -4.57 0.82
CA VAL A 33 -6.96 -4.15 1.91
C VAL A 33 -6.98 -2.62 1.93
N PHE A 34 -8.19 -2.05 1.95
CA PHE A 34 -8.41 -0.61 2.02
C PHE A 34 -9.06 -0.23 3.34
N ALA A 35 -8.56 0.82 3.99
CA ALA A 35 -9.35 1.62 4.91
C ALA A 35 -9.97 2.79 4.15
N TYR A 36 -11.30 2.81 4.08
CA TYR A 36 -12.08 3.81 3.37
C TYR A 36 -13.14 4.42 4.31
N GLY A 37 -13.31 5.74 4.26
CA GLY A 37 -14.22 6.47 5.14
C GLY A 37 -13.92 7.96 5.17
N GLN A 38 -14.82 8.74 5.77
CA GLN A 38 -14.62 10.18 5.95
C GLN A 38 -13.43 10.51 6.86
N THR A 39 -12.92 11.73 6.81
CA THR A 39 -11.89 12.21 7.75
C THR A 39 -12.37 12.10 9.20
N GLY A 40 -11.44 11.74 10.08
CA GLY A 40 -11.74 11.44 11.49
C GLY A 40 -12.35 10.07 11.75
N SER A 41 -12.64 9.24 10.73
CA SER A 41 -13.24 7.91 10.92
C SER A 41 -12.28 6.81 11.42
N GLY A 42 -11.04 7.16 11.77
CA GLY A 42 -10.05 6.20 12.29
C GLY A 42 -9.36 5.32 11.24
N LYS A 43 -9.28 5.74 9.96
CA LYS A 43 -8.61 4.98 8.89
C LYS A 43 -7.14 4.69 9.19
N THR A 44 -6.35 5.73 9.42
CA THR A 44 -4.93 5.63 9.78
C THR A 44 -4.74 4.83 11.06
N HIS A 45 -5.59 5.05 12.08
CA HIS A 45 -5.58 4.23 13.29
C HIS A 45 -5.82 2.75 12.95
N THR A 46 -6.77 2.40 12.09
CA THR A 46 -7.03 1.00 11.71
C THR A 46 -5.84 0.40 10.95
N VAL A 47 -5.28 1.14 9.99
CA VAL A 47 -4.20 0.65 9.12
C VAL A 47 -2.89 0.52 9.87
N VAL A 48 -2.45 1.59 10.54
CA VAL A 48 -1.13 1.67 11.19
C VAL A 48 -1.23 1.30 12.67
N GLY A 49 -2.21 1.87 13.37
CA GLY A 49 -2.37 1.70 14.82
C GLY A 49 -1.69 2.79 15.64
N GLY A 50 -1.65 2.57 16.95
CA GLY A 50 -0.84 3.36 17.88
C GLY A 50 0.52 2.73 18.17
N ASP A 51 1.29 3.38 19.04
CA ASP A 51 2.67 3.01 19.34
C ASP A 51 2.79 1.74 20.21
N ASP A 52 1.75 1.42 20.98
CA ASP A 52 1.76 0.24 21.85
C ASP A 52 1.35 -1.04 21.10
N PHE A 53 1.84 -2.19 21.57
CA PHE A 53 1.63 -3.47 20.91
C PHE A 53 0.14 -3.84 20.74
N ARG A 54 -0.74 -3.43 21.67
CA ARG A 54 -2.17 -3.74 21.60
C ARG A 54 -2.89 -2.85 20.60
N SER A 55 -2.45 -1.60 20.42
CA SER A 55 -3.03 -0.66 19.47
C SER A 55 -2.47 -0.76 18.04
N ARG A 56 -1.43 -1.58 17.80
CA ARG A 56 -0.94 -1.90 16.45
C ARG A 56 -2.09 -2.28 15.51
N GLY A 57 -2.14 -1.66 14.33
CA GLY A 57 -3.20 -1.83 13.34
C GLY A 57 -2.94 -3.00 12.38
N LEU A 58 -3.55 -2.91 11.20
CA LEU A 58 -3.49 -3.95 10.17
C LEU A 58 -2.07 -4.21 9.63
N VAL A 59 -1.30 -3.16 9.31
CA VAL A 59 0.04 -3.27 8.71
C VAL A 59 1.04 -3.97 9.63
N PRO A 60 1.30 -3.51 10.87
CA PRO A 60 2.27 -4.18 11.73
C PRO A 60 1.85 -5.62 12.07
N ARG A 61 0.54 -5.91 12.17
CA ARG A 61 0.05 -7.29 12.37
C ARG A 61 0.24 -8.17 11.13
N ALA A 62 0.01 -7.62 9.93
CA ALA A 62 0.25 -8.29 8.66
C ALA A 62 1.73 -8.63 8.48
N ILE A 63 2.63 -7.69 8.79
CA ILE A 63 4.08 -7.93 8.82
C ILE A 63 4.39 -9.15 9.69
N GLY A 64 3.98 -9.15 10.97
CA GLY A 64 4.25 -10.28 11.85
C GLY A 64 3.65 -11.61 11.38
N GLN A 65 2.47 -11.61 10.74
CA GLN A 65 1.92 -12.83 10.15
C GLN A 65 2.76 -13.31 8.94
N VAL A 66 3.18 -12.39 8.05
CA VAL A 66 4.00 -12.72 6.88
C VAL A 66 5.32 -13.35 7.32
N PHE A 67 6.02 -12.76 8.30
CA PHE A 67 7.30 -13.29 8.79
C PHE A 67 7.13 -14.64 9.50
N ARG A 68 6.06 -14.84 10.29
CA ARG A 68 5.74 -16.16 10.85
C ARG A 68 5.52 -17.23 9.77
N GLU A 69 4.78 -16.91 8.71
CA GLU A 69 4.53 -17.85 7.61
C GLU A 69 5.77 -18.09 6.74
N ALA A 70 6.59 -17.05 6.51
CA ALA A 70 7.87 -17.17 5.82
C ALA A 70 8.83 -18.08 6.62
N ALA A 71 8.97 -17.87 7.93
CA ALA A 71 9.80 -18.69 8.80
C ALA A 71 9.37 -20.17 8.80
N LYS A 72 8.06 -20.46 8.89
CA LYS A 72 7.52 -21.82 8.78
C LYS A 72 7.91 -22.50 7.46
N ARG A 73 7.97 -21.75 6.35
CA ARG A 73 8.37 -22.28 5.04
C ARG A 73 9.87 -22.47 4.94
N ARG A 74 10.66 -21.51 5.40
CA ARG A 74 12.13 -21.61 5.48
C ARG A 74 12.55 -22.86 6.26
N ARG A 75 11.90 -23.15 7.40
CA ARG A 75 12.11 -24.38 8.19
C ARG A 75 11.80 -25.69 7.44
N LYS A 76 10.93 -25.64 6.43
CA LYS A 76 10.60 -26.79 5.55
C LYS A 76 11.50 -26.85 4.30
N GLY A 77 12.61 -26.09 4.31
CA GLY A 77 13.54 -26.00 3.19
C GLY A 77 13.12 -25.02 2.10
N GLY A 78 12.10 -24.19 2.32
CA GLY A 78 11.63 -23.18 1.37
C GLY A 78 12.58 -21.97 1.25
N ASP A 79 12.66 -21.39 0.06
CA ASP A 79 13.37 -20.13 -0.18
C ASP A 79 12.35 -19.01 -0.36
N VAL A 80 12.12 -18.26 0.72
CA VAL A 80 11.14 -17.17 0.79
C VAL A 80 11.82 -15.89 1.19
N ALA A 81 11.69 -14.85 0.37
CA ALA A 81 12.15 -13.50 0.65
C ALA A 81 10.95 -12.55 0.84
N VAL A 82 11.15 -11.54 1.69
CA VAL A 82 10.18 -10.48 1.95
C VAL A 82 10.84 -9.15 1.64
N SER A 83 10.07 -8.24 1.07
CA SER A 83 10.49 -6.87 0.78
C SER A 83 9.29 -5.93 0.86
N CYS A 84 9.53 -4.65 1.05
CA CYS A 84 8.48 -3.65 1.20
C CYS A 84 8.72 -2.41 0.34
N THR A 85 7.62 -1.74 -0.02
CA THR A 85 7.62 -0.35 -0.51
C THR A 85 6.62 0.44 0.34
N PHE A 86 6.84 1.75 0.47
CA PHE A 86 5.87 2.63 1.11
C PHE A 86 5.69 3.89 0.28
N ALA A 87 4.54 3.99 -0.38
CA ALA A 87 4.25 5.10 -1.28
C ALA A 87 3.17 6.02 -0.73
N GLN A 88 3.27 7.30 -1.06
CA GLN A 88 2.21 8.29 -0.90
C GLN A 88 1.71 8.70 -2.28
N VAL A 89 0.39 8.66 -2.49
CA VAL A 89 -0.26 9.25 -3.66
C VAL A 89 -0.88 10.57 -3.24
N TYR A 90 -0.32 11.66 -3.76
CA TYR A 90 -0.76 13.02 -3.49
C TYR A 90 -0.85 13.78 -4.81
N ASP A 91 -1.97 14.47 -5.04
CA ASP A 91 -2.24 15.21 -6.27
C ASP A 91 -2.03 14.40 -7.57
N ASP A 92 -2.46 13.13 -7.57
CA ASP A 92 -2.25 12.16 -8.66
C ASP A 92 -0.78 11.93 -9.06
N ALA A 93 0.15 12.22 -8.16
CA ALA A 93 1.56 11.86 -8.26
C ALA A 93 1.94 10.84 -7.17
N LEU A 94 2.91 9.98 -7.48
CA LEU A 94 3.43 8.96 -6.58
C LEU A 94 4.75 9.43 -5.97
N TYR A 95 4.90 9.26 -4.66
CA TYR A 95 6.09 9.63 -3.91
C TYR A 95 6.55 8.47 -3.03
N ASP A 96 7.86 8.26 -2.95
CA ASP A 96 8.45 7.23 -2.09
C ASP A 96 8.69 7.79 -0.68
N LEU A 97 7.98 7.26 0.31
CA LEU A 97 8.12 7.65 1.71
C LEU A 97 9.44 7.16 2.33
N LEU A 98 10.15 6.24 1.67
CA LEU A 98 11.39 5.63 2.16
C LEU A 98 12.64 6.21 1.50
N ASP A 99 12.48 7.07 0.49
CA ASP A 99 13.60 7.70 -0.22
C ASP A 99 14.30 8.74 0.66
N GLU A 100 15.55 8.47 1.05
CA GLU A 100 16.36 9.39 1.87
C GLU A 100 16.91 10.58 1.10
N GLY A 101 16.81 10.59 -0.24
CA GLY A 101 17.21 11.72 -1.07
C GLY A 101 16.25 12.91 -0.99
N ASN A 102 15.02 12.69 -0.51
CA ASN A 102 14.05 13.77 -0.29
C ASN A 102 14.26 14.40 1.10
N GLU A 103 14.98 15.52 1.13
CA GLU A 103 15.27 16.26 2.36
C GLU A 103 14.24 17.36 2.68
N SER A 104 13.34 17.68 1.74
CA SER A 104 12.29 18.68 1.96
C SER A 104 11.17 18.13 2.86
N ASP A 105 10.62 19.00 3.70
CA ASP A 105 9.37 18.70 4.43
C ASP A 105 8.13 18.83 3.54
N ASP A 106 8.25 19.37 2.32
CA ASP A 106 7.13 19.48 1.36
C ASP A 106 7.18 18.33 0.35
N VAL A 107 6.21 17.41 0.45
CA VAL A 107 6.07 16.28 -0.49
C VAL A 107 5.89 16.75 -1.94
N GLY A 108 5.37 17.97 -2.17
CA GLY A 108 5.25 18.54 -3.51
C GLY A 108 6.59 18.80 -4.20
N GLU A 109 7.66 18.97 -3.42
CA GLU A 109 9.04 19.18 -3.90
C GLU A 109 9.82 17.87 -4.09
N TRP A 110 9.27 16.74 -3.65
CA TRP A 110 9.92 15.45 -3.76
C TRP A 110 9.95 14.95 -5.20
N THR A 111 10.91 14.07 -5.47
CA THR A 111 10.99 13.41 -6.79
C THR A 111 9.77 12.53 -7.01
N LYS A 112 9.01 12.82 -8.08
CA LYS A 112 7.83 12.03 -8.47
C LYS A 112 8.26 10.71 -9.08
N ALA A 113 7.69 9.61 -8.61
CA ALA A 113 7.82 8.33 -9.26
C ALA A 113 6.94 8.27 -10.53
N SER A 114 7.48 7.67 -11.59
CA SER A 114 6.79 7.53 -12.88
C SER A 114 6.25 6.11 -13.03
N VAL A 115 5.08 5.99 -13.68
CA VAL A 115 4.49 4.69 -14.02
C VAL A 115 4.97 4.27 -15.40
N LEU A 116 5.67 3.14 -15.46
CA LEU A 116 6.15 2.56 -16.70
C LEU A 116 5.39 1.26 -16.96
N GLU A 117 4.91 1.09 -18.19
CA GLU A 117 4.28 -0.16 -18.63
C GLU A 117 5.27 -0.92 -19.53
N GLY A 118 5.62 -2.13 -19.12
CA GLY A 118 6.43 -3.03 -19.93
C GLY A 118 5.63 -3.59 -21.10
N ASP A 119 6.35 -4.10 -22.12
CA ASP A 119 5.75 -4.74 -23.30
C ASP A 119 4.85 -5.94 -22.95
N ASP A 120 5.04 -6.52 -21.76
CA ASP A 120 4.24 -7.62 -21.22
C ASP A 120 2.99 -7.17 -20.44
N GLY A 121 2.74 -5.86 -20.38
CA GLY A 121 1.64 -5.24 -19.66
C GLY A 121 1.87 -5.12 -18.15
N SER A 122 3.07 -5.47 -17.65
CA SER A 122 3.44 -5.25 -16.25
C SER A 122 3.67 -3.77 -15.97
N LEU A 123 3.27 -3.32 -14.77
CA LEU A 123 3.54 -1.96 -14.33
C LEU A 123 4.73 -1.93 -13.38
N THR A 124 5.70 -1.08 -13.69
CA THR A 124 6.82 -0.73 -12.83
C THR A 124 6.75 0.74 -12.45
N PHE A 125 7.30 1.06 -11.28
CA PHE A 125 7.27 2.42 -10.73
C PHE A 125 8.73 2.86 -10.58
N GLU A 126 9.21 3.67 -11.54
CA GLU A 126 10.55 4.22 -11.47
C GLU A 126 10.55 5.37 -10.46
N GLY A 127 11.49 5.36 -9.51
CA GLY A 127 11.49 6.28 -8.37
C GLY A 127 10.75 5.75 -7.13
N LEU A 128 10.15 4.56 -7.18
CA LEU A 128 9.67 3.84 -5.98
C LEU A 128 10.62 2.68 -5.66
N ALA A 129 11.39 2.82 -4.58
CA ALA A 129 12.36 1.83 -4.17
C ALA A 129 11.72 0.69 -3.38
N GLU A 130 12.12 -0.54 -3.74
CA GLU A 130 11.79 -1.75 -2.98
C GLU A 130 12.96 -2.12 -2.06
N TYR A 131 12.66 -2.30 -0.78
CA TYR A 131 13.63 -2.58 0.27
C TYR A 131 13.44 -4.01 0.76
N GLY A 132 14.51 -4.81 0.75
CA GLY A 132 14.51 -6.15 1.34
C GLY A 132 14.27 -6.06 2.85
N ALA A 133 13.62 -7.07 3.44
CA ALA A 133 13.45 -7.20 4.88
C ALA A 133 13.72 -8.66 5.27
N ASP A 134 14.82 -8.89 6.00
CA ASP A 134 15.26 -10.22 6.37
C ASP A 134 14.53 -10.71 7.63
N GLU A 135 14.26 -9.78 8.56
CA GLU A 135 13.57 -9.97 9.84
C GLU A 135 12.27 -9.14 9.96
N GLU A 136 11.43 -9.45 10.96
CA GLU A 136 10.15 -8.74 11.17
C GLU A 136 10.39 -7.26 11.49
N GLU A 137 11.43 -7.00 12.28
CA GLU A 137 11.90 -5.71 12.75
C GLU A 137 12.30 -4.78 11.61
N ASP A 138 12.91 -5.33 10.54
CA ASP A 138 13.29 -4.60 9.34
C ASP A 138 12.05 -3.98 8.67
N ALA A 139 11.01 -4.78 8.44
CA ALA A 139 9.78 -4.31 7.82
C ALA A 139 9.00 -3.34 8.73
N LEU A 140 9.00 -3.57 10.04
CA LEU A 140 8.43 -2.63 11.02
C LEU A 140 9.17 -1.29 11.00
N ARG A 141 10.50 -1.30 10.89
CA ARG A 141 11.29 -0.07 10.77
C ARG A 141 10.92 0.72 9.52
N LEU A 142 10.79 0.07 8.36
CA LEU A 142 10.33 0.72 7.13
C LEU A 142 8.94 1.36 7.31
N LEU A 143 8.01 0.65 7.96
CA LEU A 143 6.69 1.20 8.28
C LEU A 143 6.81 2.46 9.14
N TRP A 144 7.60 2.45 10.21
CA TRP A 144 7.71 3.59 11.13
C TRP A 144 8.42 4.79 10.51
N VAL A 145 9.50 4.56 9.75
CA VAL A 145 10.20 5.63 9.01
C VAL A 145 9.25 6.31 8.03
N GLY A 146 8.56 5.54 7.19
CA GLY A 146 7.63 6.13 6.23
C GLY A 146 6.41 6.78 6.88
N THR A 147 5.93 6.24 8.01
CA THR A 147 4.84 6.86 8.78
C THR A 147 5.25 8.21 9.34
N ALA A 148 6.43 8.29 9.96
CA ALA A 148 6.98 9.54 10.49
C ALA A 148 7.15 10.59 9.40
N ARG A 149 7.71 10.20 8.24
CA ARG A 149 7.87 11.11 7.09
C ARG A 149 6.54 11.58 6.52
N ARG A 150 5.55 10.68 6.43
CA ARG A 150 4.20 11.06 6.04
C ARG A 150 3.61 12.10 7.01
N VAL A 151 3.93 12.04 8.31
CA VAL A 151 3.51 13.04 9.31
C VAL A 151 4.28 14.35 9.18
N LEU A 152 5.60 14.33 9.00
CA LEU A 152 6.39 15.54 8.81
C LEU A 152 5.95 16.32 7.56
N GLY A 153 5.65 15.59 6.48
CA GLY A 153 5.04 16.13 5.26
C GLY A 153 3.70 16.87 5.46
N GLN A 154 3.05 16.69 6.61
CA GLN A 154 1.77 17.34 6.94
C GLN A 154 1.93 18.73 7.59
N THR A 155 3.07 19.00 8.25
CA THR A 155 3.15 20.13 9.21
C THR A 155 3.27 21.53 8.60
N LYS A 156 3.52 21.71 7.29
CA LYS A 156 3.73 23.04 6.70
C LYS A 156 2.69 23.53 5.69
N ALA A 157 1.82 22.67 5.13
CA ALA A 157 0.94 23.10 4.03
C ALA A 157 -0.56 22.80 4.16
N ASN A 158 -1.01 21.66 4.69
CA ASN A 158 -2.42 21.30 4.87
C ASN A 158 -2.48 19.99 5.67
N ASP A 159 -3.64 19.64 6.25
CA ASP A 159 -3.87 18.30 6.84
C ASP A 159 -3.80 17.22 5.74
N ALA A 160 -2.59 16.87 5.32
CA ALA A 160 -2.32 16.03 4.15
C ALA A 160 -2.72 14.57 4.38
N SER A 161 -2.95 14.16 5.63
CA SER A 161 -3.47 12.83 5.96
C SER A 161 -4.88 12.61 5.40
N SER A 162 -5.71 13.66 5.43
CA SER A 162 -7.05 13.68 4.83
C SER A 162 -7.01 13.78 3.30
N ARG A 163 -5.85 14.09 2.72
CA ARG A 163 -5.67 14.54 1.33
C ARG A 163 -4.65 13.73 0.52
N SER A 164 -4.14 12.64 1.06
CA SER A 164 -3.24 11.74 0.35
C SER A 164 -3.54 10.31 0.73
N HIS A 165 -3.38 9.42 -0.24
CA HIS A 165 -3.48 7.98 -0.01
C HIS A 165 -2.10 7.46 0.35
N ALA A 166 -2.02 6.53 1.29
CA ALA A 166 -0.78 5.84 1.58
C ALA A 166 -0.92 4.35 1.29
N VAL A 167 0.08 3.80 0.61
CA VAL A 167 0.10 2.40 0.17
C VAL A 167 1.37 1.76 0.70
N PHE A 168 1.23 0.96 1.76
CA PHE A 168 2.30 0.07 2.22
C PHE A 168 2.15 -1.26 1.48
N THR A 169 3.17 -1.66 0.73
CA THR A 169 3.14 -2.93 -0.02
C THR A 169 4.15 -3.90 0.55
N ILE A 170 3.68 -5.09 0.92
CA ILE A 170 4.54 -6.22 1.28
C ILE A 170 4.63 -7.15 0.07
N TYR A 171 5.84 -7.43 -0.37
CA TYR A 171 6.12 -8.41 -1.41
C TYR A 171 6.59 -9.71 -0.76
N VAL A 172 5.99 -10.82 -1.18
CA VAL A 172 6.41 -12.17 -0.75
C VAL A 172 6.85 -12.94 -1.99
N VAL A 173 8.14 -13.24 -2.06
CA VAL A 173 8.74 -14.02 -3.14
C VAL A 173 9.06 -15.41 -2.62
N ASP A 174 8.55 -16.45 -3.28
CA ASP A 174 8.83 -17.85 -2.99
C ASP A 174 9.49 -18.47 -4.23
N ALA A 175 10.81 -18.68 -4.16
CA ALA A 175 11.61 -19.14 -5.30
C ALA A 175 11.25 -20.57 -5.71
N GLN A 176 10.89 -21.42 -4.75
CA GLN A 176 10.49 -22.80 -5.01
C GLN A 176 9.15 -22.86 -5.73
N ARG A 177 8.18 -22.04 -5.30
CA ARG A 177 6.88 -21.95 -5.97
C ARG A 177 6.90 -21.08 -7.22
N LYS A 178 8.00 -20.34 -7.46
CA LYS A 178 8.13 -19.35 -8.54
C LYS A 178 6.98 -18.34 -8.48
N THR A 179 6.68 -17.86 -7.29
CA THR A 179 5.61 -16.88 -7.06
C THR A 179 6.17 -15.61 -6.47
N ARG A 180 5.72 -14.47 -6.97
CA ARG A 180 5.81 -13.16 -6.32
C ARG A 180 4.39 -12.68 -6.07
N ALA A 181 4.05 -12.39 -4.83
CA ALA A 181 2.76 -11.86 -4.44
C ALA A 181 2.90 -10.49 -3.79
N LYS A 182 1.95 -9.61 -4.09
CA LYS A 182 1.85 -8.26 -3.52
C LYS A 182 0.71 -8.24 -2.50
N LEU A 183 0.94 -7.70 -1.31
CA LEU A 183 -0.10 -7.33 -0.36
C LEU A 183 -0.09 -5.81 -0.20
N HIS A 184 -1.07 -5.13 -0.77
CA HIS A 184 -1.26 -3.71 -0.54
C HIS A 184 -2.14 -3.50 0.70
N LEU A 185 -1.67 -2.65 1.59
CA LEU A 185 -2.39 -2.19 2.77
C LEU A 185 -2.52 -0.68 2.63
N VAL A 186 -3.73 -0.24 2.34
CA VAL A 186 -4.00 1.10 1.82
C VAL A 186 -4.78 1.91 2.85
N ASP A 187 -4.22 3.04 3.24
CA ASP A 187 -4.91 4.08 3.99
C ASP A 187 -5.35 5.16 3.01
N LEU A 188 -6.63 5.16 2.64
CA LEU A 188 -7.17 6.13 1.68
C LEU A 188 -7.41 7.48 2.35
N ALA A 189 -7.35 8.54 1.54
CA ALA A 189 -7.76 9.88 1.92
C ALA A 189 -9.23 9.94 2.37
N GLY A 190 -9.63 11.04 3.00
CA GLY A 190 -11.02 11.31 3.34
C GLY A 190 -11.93 11.27 2.11
N SER A 191 -13.05 10.56 2.22
CA SER A 191 -14.05 10.45 1.15
C SER A 191 -15.06 11.60 1.12
N GLU A 192 -15.01 12.50 2.09
CA GLU A 192 -15.87 13.66 2.12
C GLU A 192 -15.63 14.58 0.93
N ARG A 193 -16.73 15.15 0.43
CA ARG A 193 -16.64 16.28 -0.48
C ARG A 193 -16.07 17.44 0.32
N PHE A 194 -14.81 17.79 0.07
CA PHE A 194 -14.25 19.05 0.56
C PHE A 194 -15.13 20.18 0.01
N GLY A 195 -16.05 20.65 0.85
CA GLY A 195 -16.84 21.84 0.58
C GLY A 195 -15.90 23.03 0.38
N ALA A 196 -16.32 23.97 -0.48
CA ALA A 196 -15.56 25.15 -0.83
C ALA A 196 -14.82 25.73 0.39
N ARG A 197 -13.53 26.07 0.21
CA ARG A 197 -12.84 26.95 1.16
C ARG A 197 -13.72 28.19 1.39
N ARG A 198 -13.56 28.85 2.54
CA ARG A 198 -14.24 30.12 2.87
C ARG A 198 -14.10 31.19 1.78
N ASP A 199 -13.18 31.01 0.83
CA ASP A 199 -12.88 31.90 -0.29
C ASP A 199 -13.50 31.45 -1.64
N GLY A 200 -14.46 30.52 -1.65
CA GLY A 200 -15.36 30.33 -2.81
C GLY A 200 -14.93 29.34 -3.90
N GLY A 201 -14.02 28.39 -3.60
CA GLY A 201 -13.71 27.29 -4.53
C GLY A 201 -13.06 26.07 -3.88
N ALA A 202 -13.29 24.88 -4.45
CA ALA A 202 -12.48 23.70 -4.15
C ALA A 202 -11.13 23.82 -4.88
N SER A 203 -10.02 23.72 -4.14
CA SER A 203 -8.65 23.67 -4.70
C SER A 203 -8.54 22.54 -5.72
N ALA A 204 -7.68 22.68 -6.73
CA ALA A 204 -7.41 21.61 -7.71
C ALA A 204 -7.00 20.31 -7.00
N GLU A 205 -6.19 20.42 -5.94
CA GLU A 205 -5.79 19.35 -5.03
C GLU A 205 -7.00 18.58 -4.44
N SER A 206 -8.00 19.29 -3.90
CA SER A 206 -9.22 18.70 -3.33
C SER A 206 -10.10 17.99 -4.37
N ARG A 207 -10.02 18.41 -5.64
CA ARG A 207 -10.69 17.70 -6.75
C ARG A 207 -9.95 16.41 -7.09
N ASN A 208 -8.62 16.43 -7.12
CA ASN A 208 -7.80 15.27 -7.51
C ASN A 208 -7.91 14.11 -6.51
N ILE A 209 -8.04 14.40 -5.20
CA ILE A 209 -8.28 13.37 -4.17
C ILE A 209 -9.62 12.65 -4.41
N ASN A 210 -10.70 13.43 -4.58
CA ASN A 210 -12.02 12.86 -4.85
C ASN A 210 -12.07 12.14 -6.20
N LEU A 211 -11.32 12.62 -7.19
CA LEU A 211 -11.23 12.00 -8.50
C LEU A 211 -10.54 10.62 -8.43
N SER A 212 -9.44 10.50 -7.68
CA SER A 212 -8.77 9.21 -7.50
C SER A 212 -9.65 8.17 -6.77
N LEU A 213 -10.44 8.58 -5.78
CA LEU A 213 -11.43 7.72 -5.12
C LEU A 213 -12.58 7.34 -6.06
N HIS A 214 -13.03 8.29 -6.90
CA HIS A 214 -14.05 8.03 -7.91
C HIS A 214 -13.58 6.98 -8.93
N TYR A 215 -12.35 7.08 -9.42
CA TYR A 215 -11.80 6.08 -10.34
C TYR A 215 -11.61 4.72 -9.68
N LEU A 216 -11.19 4.68 -8.41
CA LEU A 216 -11.15 3.43 -7.65
C LEU A 216 -12.53 2.79 -7.55
N GLU A 217 -13.57 3.58 -7.27
CA GLU A 217 -14.95 3.12 -7.25
C GLU A 217 -15.40 2.58 -8.62
N GLN A 218 -15.07 3.27 -9.71
CA GLN A 218 -15.35 2.80 -11.07
C GLN A 218 -14.68 1.45 -11.36
N VAL A 219 -13.41 1.28 -10.96
CA VAL A 219 -12.69 0.01 -11.11
C VAL A 219 -13.36 -1.11 -10.32
N VAL A 220 -13.71 -0.87 -9.05
CA VAL A 220 -14.39 -1.87 -8.20
C VAL A 220 -15.75 -2.25 -8.77
N ARG A 221 -16.54 -1.27 -9.25
CA ARG A 221 -17.83 -1.52 -9.90
C ARG A 221 -17.65 -2.33 -11.18
N ALA A 222 -16.72 -1.95 -12.05
CA ALA A 222 -16.43 -2.67 -13.29
C ALA A 222 -15.99 -4.12 -13.04
N LEU A 223 -15.22 -4.37 -11.98
CA LEU A 223 -14.81 -5.72 -11.58
C LEU A 223 -15.95 -6.57 -11.03
N ARG A 224 -16.87 -5.96 -10.29
CA ARG A 224 -18.07 -6.65 -9.79
C ARG A 224 -19.02 -6.99 -10.93
N ASP A 225 -19.27 -6.02 -11.82
CA ASP A 225 -20.26 -6.13 -12.89
C ASP A 225 -19.72 -6.92 -14.09
N GLY A 226 -18.39 -7.02 -14.26
CA GLY A 226 -17.71 -7.77 -15.31
C GLY A 226 -17.54 -9.27 -15.05
N ALA A 227 -18.22 -9.83 -14.04
CA ALA A 227 -18.29 -11.28 -13.82
C ALA A 227 -19.00 -12.01 -14.98
N ASP A 228 -19.91 -11.31 -15.68
CA ASP A 228 -20.76 -11.89 -16.74
C ASP A 228 -20.37 -11.45 -18.17
N GLU A 229 -19.67 -10.32 -18.37
CA GLU A 229 -19.16 -9.86 -19.68
C GLU A 229 -17.81 -9.11 -19.57
N PRO A 230 -16.85 -9.32 -20.51
CA PRO A 230 -15.58 -8.60 -20.51
C PRO A 230 -15.79 -7.11 -20.84
N ARG A 231 -15.79 -6.27 -19.81
CA ARG A 231 -15.78 -4.80 -19.92
C ARG A 231 -14.40 -4.25 -19.66
N HIS A 232 -14.04 -3.16 -20.36
CA HIS A 232 -12.82 -2.42 -20.11
C HIS A 232 -12.82 -1.86 -18.67
N VAL A 233 -11.80 -2.22 -17.88
CA VAL A 233 -11.62 -1.72 -16.51
C VAL A 233 -10.63 -0.55 -16.53
N PRO A 234 -11.01 0.65 -16.06
CA PRO A 234 -10.26 1.89 -16.28
C PRO A 234 -9.11 2.08 -15.27
N TYR A 235 -8.19 1.13 -15.15
CA TYR A 235 -7.06 1.21 -14.22
C TYR A 235 -6.14 2.41 -14.47
N ARG A 236 -6.07 2.90 -15.70
CA ARG A 236 -5.14 3.95 -16.13
C ARG A 236 -5.62 5.37 -15.83
N ASN A 237 -6.81 5.54 -15.25
CA ASN A 237 -7.39 6.86 -15.04
C ASN A 237 -6.69 7.66 -13.93
N CYS A 238 -6.03 6.99 -12.98
CA CYS A 238 -5.16 7.64 -11.99
C CYS A 238 -4.02 6.72 -11.56
N VAL A 239 -3.03 7.31 -10.87
CA VAL A 239 -1.87 6.60 -10.33
C VAL A 239 -2.30 5.54 -9.32
N LEU A 240 -3.28 5.84 -8.45
CA LEU A 240 -3.76 4.92 -7.43
C LEU A 240 -4.32 3.63 -8.07
N THR A 241 -5.21 3.74 -9.05
CA THR A 241 -5.79 2.57 -9.72
C THR A 241 -4.76 1.81 -10.55
N SER A 242 -3.76 2.50 -11.10
CA SER A 242 -2.66 1.88 -11.81
C SER A 242 -1.79 1.04 -10.86
N MET A 243 -1.44 1.59 -9.69
CA MET A 243 -0.68 0.87 -8.65
C MET A 243 -1.38 -0.39 -8.15
N LEU A 244 -2.71 -0.35 -8.05
CA LEU A 244 -3.52 -1.43 -7.50
C LEU A 244 -4.00 -2.44 -8.55
N ARG A 245 -3.72 -2.21 -9.84
CA ARG A 245 -4.19 -3.01 -10.98
C ARG A 245 -4.02 -4.51 -10.78
N ASP A 246 -2.81 -4.95 -10.44
CA ASP A 246 -2.49 -6.38 -10.31
C ASP A 246 -3.18 -7.07 -9.14
N SER A 247 -3.59 -6.30 -8.14
CA SER A 247 -4.22 -6.83 -6.92
C SER A 247 -5.75 -6.76 -7.00
N LEU A 248 -6.30 -5.83 -7.77
CA LEU A 248 -7.74 -5.69 -8.02
C LEU A 248 -8.23 -6.53 -9.20
N GLY A 249 -7.49 -6.55 -10.31
CA GLY A 249 -7.89 -7.23 -11.55
C GLY A 249 -7.79 -8.76 -11.53
N GLY A 250 -7.46 -9.33 -10.37
CA GLY A 250 -7.18 -10.74 -10.21
C GLY A 250 -5.85 -11.17 -10.82
N ASN A 251 -5.45 -12.41 -10.54
CA ASN A 251 -4.18 -13.04 -10.95
C ASN A 251 -4.06 -13.26 -12.49
N GLN A 252 -4.76 -12.51 -13.33
CA GLN A 252 -4.78 -12.61 -14.80
C GLN A 252 -3.39 -12.42 -15.45
N GLY A 253 -2.39 -11.97 -14.69
CA GLY A 253 -1.00 -11.80 -15.13
C GLY A 253 0.01 -12.79 -14.54
N ARG A 254 -0.33 -14.06 -14.28
CA ARG A 254 0.70 -15.06 -13.91
C ARG A 254 1.70 -15.26 -15.05
N LYS A 255 2.80 -14.53 -15.02
CA LYS A 255 4.06 -14.97 -15.62
C LYS A 255 5.16 -15.02 -14.56
N ARG A 256 5.92 -16.11 -14.65
CA ARG A 256 7.00 -16.48 -13.73
C ARG A 256 8.09 -15.41 -13.78
N GLU A 257 8.19 -14.57 -12.77
CA GLU A 257 9.37 -13.72 -12.63
C GLU A 257 10.61 -14.57 -12.36
N ARG A 258 11.65 -14.27 -13.13
CA ARG A 258 12.92 -15.00 -13.17
C ARG A 258 13.75 -14.64 -11.92
N ASN A 259 14.56 -15.58 -11.44
CA ASN A 259 15.42 -15.53 -10.23
C ASN A 259 16.31 -14.27 -10.03
N SER A 260 16.37 -13.31 -10.97
CA SER A 260 17.25 -12.14 -10.93
C SER A 260 16.83 -11.05 -9.92
N GLN A 261 15.55 -10.98 -9.50
CA GLN A 261 15.10 -9.99 -8.50
C GLN A 261 15.57 -10.32 -7.08
N LEU A 262 15.64 -11.60 -6.69
CA LEU A 262 16.07 -12.01 -5.35
C LEU A 262 17.49 -11.54 -5.02
N GLN A 263 18.39 -11.49 -6.01
CA GLN A 263 19.76 -10.99 -5.83
C GLN A 263 19.81 -9.46 -5.71
N ARG A 264 18.87 -8.73 -6.33
CA ARG A 264 18.79 -7.25 -6.25
C ARG A 264 18.19 -6.76 -4.93
N LEU A 265 17.34 -7.56 -4.27
CA LEU A 265 16.73 -7.21 -2.98
C LEU A 265 17.72 -7.24 -1.82
N ARG A 266 18.76 -8.08 -1.91
CA ARG A 266 19.79 -8.24 -0.87
C ARG A 266 20.90 -7.18 -0.91
N SER A 267 20.91 -6.29 -1.90
CA SER A 267 22.02 -5.36 -2.15
C SER A 267 21.68 -3.88 -1.96
N ARG A 268 20.42 -3.53 -1.64
CA ARG A 268 20.05 -2.14 -1.37
C ARG A 268 20.25 -1.81 0.11
N PRO A 269 20.95 -0.70 0.44
CA PRO A 269 21.13 -0.29 1.83
C PRO A 269 19.78 0.04 2.47
N PHE A 270 19.64 -0.36 3.73
CA PHE A 270 18.48 -0.03 4.56
C PHE A 270 18.45 1.48 4.84
N PRO A 271 17.27 2.14 4.91
CA PRO A 271 17.20 3.51 5.39
C PRO A 271 17.75 3.59 6.82
N THR A 272 18.77 4.43 7.03
CA THR A 272 19.53 4.51 8.30
C THR A 272 19.23 5.76 9.09
N ARG A 273 18.70 6.82 8.47
CA ARG A 273 18.44 8.08 9.18
C ARG A 273 17.15 7.98 9.98
N PHE A 274 17.27 7.63 11.25
CA PHE A 274 16.53 8.12 12.43
C PHE A 274 17.02 7.30 13.63
N GLY A 275 18.06 7.81 14.28
CA GLY A 275 18.53 7.44 15.60
C GLY A 275 18.62 8.70 16.45
#